data_AF-A0A536Q9U5-F1
#
_entry.id   AF-A0A536Q9U5-F1
#
_cell.length_a   1.000
_cell.length_b   1.000
_cell.length_c   1.000
_cell.angle_alpha   90.00
_cell.angle_beta   90.00
_cell.angle_gamma   90.00
#
_symmetry.space_group_name_H-M   'P 1'
#
loop_
_entity.id
_entity.type
_entity.pdbx_description
1 polymer ?
#
loop_
_entity_poly.entity_id
_entity_poly.type
_entity_poly.pdbx_seq_one_letter_code
_entity_poly.pdbx_strand_id
1 'polypeptide(L)' 'MPDVIRYECVAKTHQHGQTIREGGLTVHRGGWAYCGTEEPDTPHQWIATGGIALEQLVRRSRRPGVTETTS' A
#
# COMPACT_ATOMS: atom_id res chain seq x y z
N MET A 1 14.61 1.75 -15.52
CA MET A 1 14.29 2.26 -14.17
C MET A 1 13.51 1.14 -13.49
N PRO A 2 13.81 0.77 -12.23
CA PRO A 2 13.00 -0.25 -11.55
C PRO A 2 11.54 0.21 -11.48
N ASP A 3 10.60 -0.71 -11.65
CA ASP A 3 9.17 -0.44 -11.50
C ASP A 3 8.87 -0.05 -10.04
N VAL A 4 8.90 1.26 -9.78
CA VAL A 4 8.64 1.84 -8.46
C VAL A 4 7.15 2.06 -8.25
N ILE A 5 6.67 1.72 -7.06
CA ILE A 5 5.34 2.08 -6.61
C ILE A 5 5.36 3.56 -6.26
N ARG A 6 4.56 4.36 -6.94
CA ARG A 6 4.39 5.80 -6.71
C ARG A 6 3.26 6.11 -5.75
N TYR A 7 2.31 5.20 -5.59
CA TYR A 7 1.13 5.39 -4.76
C TYR A 7 0.80 4.17 -3.89
N GLU A 8 0.45 4.39 -2.63
CA GLU A 8 -0.11 3.36 -1.75
C GLU A 8 -1.55 3.68 -1.40
N CYS A 9 -2.40 2.64 -1.36
CA CYS A 9 -3.73 2.75 -0.80
C CYS A 9 -3.69 2.81 0.74
N VAL A 10 -4.28 3.86 1.31
CA VAL A 10 -4.46 4.07 2.75
C VAL A 10 -5.93 4.08 3.16
N ALA A 11 -6.82 3.58 2.30
CA ALA A 11 -8.24 3.51 2.60
C ALA A 11 -8.46 2.67 3.87
N LYS A 12 -9.13 3.24 4.88
CA LYS A 12 -9.41 2.56 6.16
C LYS A 12 -10.35 1.36 5.99
N THR A 13 -11.16 1.36 4.94
CA THR A 13 -12.00 0.24 4.53
C THR A 13 -11.16 -0.93 4.02
N HIS A 14 -9.94 -0.67 3.55
CA HIS A 14 -9.01 -1.67 3.03
C HIS A 14 -8.00 -2.02 4.12
N GLN A 15 -8.50 -2.39 5.30
CA GLN A 15 -7.63 -2.81 6.40
C GLN A 15 -6.82 -4.02 5.96
N HIS A 16 -5.50 -3.91 6.16
CA HIS A 16 -4.52 -4.93 5.85
C HIS A 16 -4.87 -6.23 6.59
N GLY A 17 -5.50 -7.16 5.87
CA GLY A 17 -5.58 -8.54 6.34
C GLY A 17 -4.16 -9.02 6.61
N GLN A 18 -3.95 -9.66 7.77
CA GLN A 18 -2.63 -10.13 8.23
C GLN A 18 -1.98 -11.12 7.25
N THR A 19 -2.76 -11.67 6.35
CA THR A 19 -2.32 -12.56 5.29
C THR A 19 -2.05 -11.75 4.05
N ILE A 20 -0.85 -11.89 3.51
CA ILE A 20 -0.41 -11.37 2.20
C ILE A 20 -1.26 -12.07 1.12
N ARG A 21 -2.55 -11.77 1.05
CA ARG A 21 -3.28 -12.00 -0.18
C ARG A 21 -2.80 -10.96 -1.17
N GLU A 22 -2.73 -11.37 -2.41
CA GLU A 22 -2.01 -10.72 -3.49
C GLU A 22 -2.55 -9.31 -3.70
N GLY A 23 -1.99 -8.35 -2.96
CA GLY A 23 -2.42 -6.97 -3.03
C GLY A 23 -2.39 -6.50 -4.47
N GLY A 24 -3.46 -5.84 -4.92
CA GLY A 24 -3.60 -5.44 -6.31
C GLY A 24 -2.59 -4.37 -6.69
N LEU A 25 -1.76 -4.66 -7.71
CA LEU A 25 -1.03 -3.65 -8.47
C LEU A 25 -1.98 -3.02 -9.49
N THR A 26 -2.07 -1.69 -9.47
CA THR A 26 -2.89 -0.93 -10.41
C THR A 26 -2.15 0.32 -10.89
N VAL A 27 -2.69 1.03 -11.87
CA VAL A 27 -2.14 2.28 -12.37
C VAL A 27 -2.97 3.45 -11.86
N HIS A 28 -2.34 4.38 -11.15
CA HIS A 28 -2.94 5.63 -10.72
C HIS A 28 -2.12 6.81 -11.25
N ARG A 29 -2.77 7.75 -11.96
CA ARG A 29 -2.13 8.96 -12.52
C ARG A 29 -0.83 8.67 -13.30
N GLY A 30 -0.81 7.57 -14.05
CA GLY A 30 0.34 7.17 -14.88
C GLY A 30 1.52 6.57 -14.10
N GLY A 31 1.33 6.18 -12.84
CA GLY A 31 2.32 5.47 -12.04
C GLY A 31 1.75 4.21 -11.40
N TRP A 32 2.63 3.28 -11.05
CA TRP A 32 2.24 2.09 -10.30
C TRP A 32 1.72 2.47 -8.91
N ALA A 33 0.62 1.84 -8.54
CA ALA A 33 -0.06 1.98 -7.27
C ALA A 33 -0.33 0.59 -6.67
N TYR A 34 -0.29 0.49 -5.34
CA TYR A 34 -0.50 -0.77 -4.65
C TYR A 34 -1.58 -0.65 -3.58
N CYS A 35 -2.50 -1.62 -3.58
CA CYS A 35 -3.50 -1.81 -2.54
C CYS A 35 -3.26 -3.12 -1.80
N GLY A 36 -3.36 -3.12 -0.47
CA GLY A 36 -3.26 -4.35 0.34
C GLY A 36 -4.49 -5.26 0.27
N THR A 37 -5.52 -4.88 -0.48
CA THR A 37 -6.74 -5.66 -0.73
C THR A 37 -6.90 -5.95 -2.23
N GLU A 38 -7.50 -7.10 -2.54
CA GLU A 38 -7.84 -7.55 -3.91
C GLU A 38 -9.19 -6.97 -4.41
N GLU A 39 -9.76 -5.96 -3.75
CA GLU A 39 -11.06 -5.40 -4.14
C GLU A 39 -10.87 -4.16 -5.04
N PRO A 40 -10.90 -4.30 -6.39
CA PRO A 40 -10.72 -3.17 -7.31
C PRO A 40 -11.93 -2.23 -7.38
N ASP A 41 -13.12 -2.71 -7.01
CA ASP A 41 -14.39 -1.96 -7.14
C ASP A 41 -14.69 -1.04 -5.95
N THR A 42 -13.83 -1.07 -4.92
CA THR A 42 -13.98 -0.22 -3.74
C THR A 42 -13.18 1.08 -3.87
N PRO A 43 -13.68 2.21 -3.35
CA PRO A 43 -13.01 3.50 -3.49
C PRO A 43 -11.65 3.50 -2.78
N HIS A 44 -10.59 3.68 -3.56
CA HIS A 44 -9.22 3.75 -3.04
C HIS A 44 -8.84 5.18 -2.65
N GLN A 45 -8.13 5.30 -1.52
CA GLN A 45 -7.46 6.53 -1.12
C GLN A 45 -5.96 6.40 -1.31
N TRP A 46 -5.37 7.18 -2.22
CA TRP A 46 -3.96 7.06 -2.61
C TRP A 46 -3.09 8.14 -1.94
N ILE A 47 -1.93 7.75 -1.43
CA ILE A 47 -0.86 8.69 -1.03
C ILE A 47 0.38 8.48 -1.87
N ALA A 48 1.13 9.56 -2.14
CA ALA A 48 2.40 9.46 -2.85
C ALA A 48 3.47 8.84 -1.93
N THR A 49 4.19 7.85 -2.44
CA THR A 49 5.27 7.16 -1.69
C THR A 49 6.66 7.75 -1.94
N GLY A 50 6.79 8.64 -2.92
CA GLY A 50 8.09 9.11 -3.42
C GLY A 50 8.81 8.13 -4.33
N GLY A 51 8.20 6.98 -4.64
CA GLY A 51 8.81 5.92 -5.45
C GLY A 51 9.59 4.94 -4.58
N ILE A 52 8.94 3.84 -4.20
CA ILE A 52 9.57 2.76 -3.43
C ILE A 52 9.35 1.41 -4.12
N ALA A 53 10.23 0.45 -3.85
CA ALA A 53 10.05 -0.91 -4.36
C ALA A 53 8.85 -1.60 -3.67
N LEU A 54 8.13 -2.44 -4.42
CA LEU A 54 6.99 -3.20 -3.92
C LEU A 54 7.35 -4.04 -2.68
N GLU A 55 8.54 -4.65 -2.67
CA GLU A 55 8.98 -5.47 -1.55
C GLU A 55 9.17 -4.67 -0.26
N GLN A 56 9.67 -3.43 -0.37
CA GLN A 56 9.81 -2.53 0.78
C GLN A 56 8.45 -2.08 1.32
N LEU A 57 7.52 -1.80 0.39
CA LEU A 57 6.14 -1.47 0.70
C LEU A 57 5.46 -2.60 1.47
N VAL A 58 5.50 -3.83 0.96
CA VAL A 58 4.90 -5.00 1.62
C VAL A 58 5.50 -5.26 3.00
N ARG A 59 6.81 -5.01 3.19
CA ARG A 59 7.45 -5.15 4.50
C ARG A 59 7.01 -4.08 5.51
N ARG A 60 6.65 -2.87 5.08
CA ARG A 60 6.19 -1.80 5.97
C ARG A 60 4.81 -2.11 6.56
N SER A 61 3.91 -2.59 5.71
CA SER A 61 2.54 -2.93 6.11
C SER A 61 2.47 -4.12 7.06
N ARG A 62 3.51 -4.96 7.11
CA ARG A 62 3.66 -6.07 8.07
C ARG A 62 4.03 -5.62 9.49
N ARG A 63 4.26 -4.33 9.76
CA ARG A 63 4.36 -3.83 11.14
C ARG A 63 2.98 -3.34 11.61
N PRO A 64 2.18 -4.18 12.29
CA PRO A 64 1.10 -3.65 13.10
C PRO A 64 1.73 -2.79 14.21
N GLY A 65 1.47 -1.49 14.17
CA GLY A 65 1.70 -0.54 15.26
C GLY A 65 3.04 -0.60 15.98
N VAL A 66 4.01 0.20 15.54
CA VAL A 66 4.79 0.94 16.55
C VAL A 66 3.86 2.05 17.00
N THR A 67 3.13 1.83 18.09
CA THR A 67 2.63 2.93 18.90
C THR A 67 3.85 3.68 19.37
N GLU A 68 4.07 4.86 18.81
CA GLU A 68 4.96 5.87 19.36
C GLU A 68 4.32 6.30 20.70
N THR A 69 4.58 5.54 21.75
CA THR A 69 4.29 5.93 23.12
C THR A 69 5.34 6.94 23.52
N THR A 70 4.91 8.20 23.59
CA THR A 70 5.65 9.30 24.20
C THR A 70 6.18 8.90 25.59
N SER A 71 7.41 9.31 25.90
CA SER A 71 7.89 9.51 27.27
C SER A 71 8.77 10.74 27.30
#